data_AF-M3AK78-F1
#
_entry.id   AF-M3AK78-F1
#
_cell.length_a   1.000
_cell.length_b   1.000
_cell.length_c   1.000
_cell.angle_alpha   90.00
_cell.angle_beta   90.00
_cell.angle_gamma   90.00
#
_symmetry.space_group_name_H-M   'P 1'
#
loop_
_entity.id
_entity.type
_entity.pdbx_description
1 polymer ?
#
loop_
_entity_poly.entity_id
_entity_poly.type
_entity_poly.pdbx_seq_one_letter_code
_entity_poly.pdbx_strand_id
1 'polypeptide(L)'
;NESQRALALVKEHLPKMSPLNAILKLDIGLESGPLYLDARSEPVLTSSHDEEPACSVKIKPEYIKQFVEGKLEPRYGLFKDGFFDETTLPKGDIKTAVKFADYLCPVDRTNLPSAPSSEKLPKPTQDIEQALSDVKKWGYGLVSNALTPDEISTLRSALQQQAAGEINAGVSKHDGGPKASRLWHATGPNRMSEGERPVILMFFMRSFVRQQENNFLSIRPEVEAGMSDKVRRMLGFVTNGAFGGVEGEVREGIFVRRLENAVGMFR
;
A
#
# COMPACT_ATOMS: atom_id res chain seq x y z
N ASN A 1 -10.95 -18.53 -26.32
CA ASN A 1 -9.60 -18.16 -25.87
C ASN A 1 -9.70 -16.91 -24.99
N GLU A 2 -9.14 -16.94 -23.79
CA GLU A 2 -9.18 -15.82 -22.83
C GLU A 2 -8.46 -14.57 -23.34
N SER A 3 -7.32 -14.72 -24.02
CA SER A 3 -6.57 -13.60 -24.61
C SER A 3 -7.37 -12.85 -25.68
N GLN A 4 -8.19 -13.56 -26.46
CA GLN A 4 -9.09 -12.94 -27.44
C GLN A 4 -10.22 -12.14 -26.78
N ARG A 5 -10.73 -12.61 -25.63
CA ARG A 5 -11.71 -11.86 -24.83
C ARG A 5 -11.08 -10.62 -24.21
N ALA A 6 -9.87 -10.73 -23.67
CA ALA A 6 -9.11 -9.59 -23.18
C ALA A 6 -8.85 -8.56 -24.29
N LEU A 7 -8.48 -8.99 -25.49
CA LEU A 7 -8.33 -8.10 -26.64
C LEU A 7 -9.62 -7.35 -26.98
N ALA A 8 -10.77 -8.03 -26.95
CA ALA A 8 -12.07 -7.38 -27.19
C ALA A 8 -12.36 -6.28 -26.14
N LEU A 9 -12.08 -6.56 -24.86
CA LEU A 9 -12.23 -5.58 -23.77
C LEU A 9 -11.31 -4.37 -23.94
N VAL A 10 -10.05 -4.59 -24.33
CA VAL A 10 -9.12 -3.48 -24.61
C VAL A 10 -9.65 -2.64 -25.78
N LYS A 11 -10.13 -3.26 -26.86
CA LYS A 11 -10.70 -2.56 -28.01
C LYS A 11 -11.94 -1.73 -27.64
N GLU A 12 -12.81 -2.24 -26.78
CA GLU A 12 -13.98 -1.51 -26.27
C GLU A 12 -13.59 -0.24 -25.51
N HIS A 13 -12.47 -0.29 -24.78
CA HIS A 13 -11.98 0.82 -23.95
C HIS A 13 -10.98 1.73 -24.68
N LEU A 14 -10.52 1.33 -25.86
CA LEU A 14 -9.50 2.00 -26.65
C LEU A 14 -9.79 3.50 -26.88
N PRO A 15 -11.04 3.95 -27.17
CA PRO A 15 -11.34 5.37 -27.36
C PRO A 15 -11.07 6.24 -26.11
N LYS A 16 -11.04 5.65 -24.91
CA LYS A 16 -10.75 6.37 -23.65
C LYS A 16 -9.25 6.65 -23.47
N MET A 17 -8.39 6.01 -24.27
CA MET A 17 -6.96 5.94 -24.02
C MET A 17 -6.14 7.06 -24.68
N SER A 18 -6.76 8.01 -25.38
CA SER A 18 -6.08 9.17 -26.00
C SER A 18 -5.17 9.95 -25.03
N PRO A 19 -5.50 10.16 -23.74
CA PRO A 19 -4.62 10.90 -22.84
C PRO A 19 -3.40 10.09 -22.35
N LEU A 20 -3.19 8.86 -22.83
CA LEU A 20 -1.90 8.18 -22.72
C LEU A 20 -0.80 8.95 -23.46
N ASN A 21 -1.11 9.46 -24.66
CA ASN A 21 -0.17 10.20 -25.52
C ASN A 21 1.19 9.50 -25.66
N ALA A 22 1.17 8.18 -25.90
CA ALA A 22 2.35 7.33 -25.93
C ALA A 22 2.09 6.05 -26.74
N ILE A 23 3.19 5.36 -27.10
CA ILE A 23 3.15 3.99 -27.63
C ILE A 23 3.36 3.01 -26.48
N LEU A 24 2.49 2.02 -26.36
CA LEU A 24 2.54 0.96 -25.34
C LEU A 24 2.59 -0.40 -26.03
N LYS A 25 3.61 -1.21 -25.73
CA LYS A 25 3.64 -2.63 -26.12
C LYS A 25 2.88 -3.46 -25.09
N LEU A 26 1.87 -4.20 -25.53
CA LEU A 26 0.96 -4.97 -24.71
C LEU A 26 1.03 -6.46 -25.07
N ASP A 27 1.55 -7.28 -24.15
CA ASP A 27 1.51 -8.72 -24.22
C ASP A 27 0.41 -9.26 -23.30
N ILE A 28 -0.67 -9.75 -23.91
CA ILE A 28 -1.79 -10.43 -23.24
C ILE A 28 -1.83 -11.92 -23.60
N GLY A 29 -0.69 -12.52 -23.98
CA GLY A 29 -0.59 -13.95 -24.29
C GLY A 29 -1.36 -14.38 -25.55
N LEU A 30 -1.46 -13.51 -26.55
CA LEU A 30 -2.00 -13.89 -27.86
C LEU A 30 -0.98 -14.77 -28.60
N GLU A 31 -1.46 -15.75 -29.36
CA GLU A 31 -0.60 -16.60 -30.22
C GLU A 31 0.15 -15.77 -31.29
N SER A 32 -0.46 -14.67 -31.74
CA SER A 32 0.15 -13.71 -32.68
C SER A 32 1.27 -12.86 -32.06
N GLY A 33 1.51 -12.98 -30.76
CA GLY A 33 2.47 -12.16 -30.03
C GLY A 33 1.87 -10.84 -29.51
N PRO A 34 2.74 -9.91 -29.05
CA PRO A 34 2.34 -8.65 -28.45
C PRO A 34 1.71 -7.69 -29.46
N LEU A 35 0.89 -6.79 -28.95
CA LEU A 35 0.27 -5.70 -29.69
C LEU A 35 0.93 -4.37 -29.33
N TYR A 36 0.72 -3.37 -30.18
CA TYR A 36 1.19 -2.01 -29.98
C TYR A 36 -0.02 -1.09 -29.97
N LEU A 37 -0.21 -0.41 -28.85
CA LEU A 37 -1.20 0.64 -28.69
C LEU A 37 -0.52 1.98 -28.92
N ASP A 38 -0.88 2.67 -30.00
CA ASP A 38 -0.45 4.06 -30.23
C ASP A 38 -1.61 5.00 -29.92
N ALA A 39 -1.44 5.82 -28.88
CA ALA A 39 -2.42 6.81 -28.43
C ALA A 39 -1.89 8.25 -28.54
N ARG A 40 -0.89 8.50 -29.39
CA ARG A 40 -0.42 9.87 -29.71
C ARG A 40 -1.44 10.64 -30.57
N SER A 41 -2.32 9.91 -31.25
CA SER A 41 -3.48 10.39 -32.00
C SER A 41 -4.75 9.65 -31.54
N GLU A 42 -5.75 9.50 -32.42
CA GLU A 42 -6.84 8.56 -32.17
C GLU A 42 -6.27 7.17 -31.85
N PRO A 43 -6.58 6.58 -30.68
CA PRO A 43 -5.91 5.37 -30.23
C PRO A 43 -6.14 4.17 -31.16
N VAL A 44 -5.06 3.52 -31.56
CA VAL A 44 -5.09 2.35 -32.44
C VAL A 44 -4.28 1.20 -31.87
N LEU A 45 -4.69 -0.03 -32.22
CA LEU A 45 -3.97 -1.25 -31.88
C LEU A 45 -3.45 -1.92 -33.16
N THR A 46 -2.15 -2.15 -33.22
CA THR A 46 -1.46 -2.83 -34.33
C THR A 46 -0.68 -4.05 -33.83
N SER A 47 -0.35 -4.97 -34.73
CA SER A 47 0.49 -6.15 -34.43
C SER A 47 1.99 -5.84 -34.46
N SER A 48 2.38 -4.67 -34.98
CA SER A 48 3.77 -4.23 -35.10
C SER A 48 3.84 -2.70 -35.09
N HIS A 49 5.00 -2.17 -34.75
CA HIS A 49 5.29 -0.75 -34.73
C HIS A 49 6.80 -0.54 -34.96
N ASP A 50 7.17 0.50 -35.70
CA ASP A 50 8.58 0.77 -36.09
C ASP A 50 9.35 1.58 -35.02
N GLU A 51 8.64 2.33 -34.18
CA GLU A 51 9.23 3.07 -33.06
C GLU A 51 9.21 2.25 -31.76
N GLU A 52 10.22 2.47 -30.92
CA GLU A 52 10.30 1.87 -29.57
C GLU A 52 9.13 2.34 -28.68
N PRO A 53 8.46 1.42 -27.97
CA PRO A 53 7.35 1.78 -27.10
C PRO A 53 7.86 2.52 -25.86
N ALA A 54 7.11 3.52 -25.41
CA ALA A 54 7.39 4.22 -24.15
C ALA A 54 7.35 3.26 -22.95
N CYS A 55 6.48 2.24 -23.01
CA CYS A 55 6.41 1.19 -22.00
C CYS A 55 6.04 -0.16 -22.62
N SER A 56 6.51 -1.25 -22.01
CA SER A 56 6.10 -2.63 -22.30
C SER A 56 5.40 -3.24 -21.10
N VAL A 57 4.21 -3.80 -21.32
CA VAL A 57 3.37 -4.46 -20.30
C VAL A 57 3.09 -5.89 -20.74
N LYS A 58 3.43 -6.85 -19.88
CA LYS A 58 3.05 -8.26 -20.01
C LYS A 58 2.06 -8.60 -18.90
N ILE A 59 0.84 -8.95 -19.25
CA ILE A 59 -0.25 -9.11 -18.28
C ILE A 59 -1.17 -10.27 -18.64
N LYS A 60 -1.65 -10.99 -17.61
CA LYS A 60 -2.60 -12.09 -17.80
C LYS A 60 -3.94 -11.57 -18.35
N PRO A 61 -4.54 -12.25 -19.35
CA PRO A 61 -5.86 -11.90 -19.88
C PRO A 61 -6.94 -11.69 -18.82
N GLU A 62 -6.93 -12.52 -17.78
CA GLU A 62 -7.87 -12.45 -16.67
C GLU A 62 -7.78 -11.11 -15.90
N TYR A 63 -6.62 -10.46 -15.85
CA TYR A 63 -6.48 -9.17 -15.14
C TYR A 63 -7.11 -8.02 -15.92
N ILE A 64 -7.08 -8.06 -17.26
CA ILE A 64 -7.81 -7.10 -18.10
C ILE A 64 -9.30 -7.15 -17.76
N LYS A 65 -9.87 -8.35 -17.66
CA LYS A 65 -11.26 -8.54 -17.24
C LYS A 65 -11.51 -8.01 -15.83
N GLN A 66 -10.66 -8.32 -14.87
CA GLN A 66 -10.82 -7.85 -13.49
C GLN A 66 -10.65 -6.33 -13.34
N PHE A 67 -9.85 -5.68 -14.18
CA PHE A 67 -9.77 -4.21 -14.25
C PHE A 67 -11.10 -3.62 -14.71
N VAL A 68 -11.66 -4.13 -15.82
CA VAL A 68 -12.97 -3.69 -16.34
C VAL A 68 -14.10 -3.92 -15.35
N GLU A 69 -14.08 -5.05 -14.64
CA GLU A 69 -15.09 -5.36 -13.61
C GLU A 69 -14.86 -4.61 -12.28
N GLY A 70 -13.77 -3.82 -12.15
CA GLY A 70 -13.42 -3.11 -10.92
C GLY A 70 -13.04 -4.03 -9.75
N LYS A 71 -12.65 -5.28 -10.03
CA LYS A 71 -12.30 -6.30 -9.03
C LYS A 71 -10.81 -6.35 -8.71
N LEU A 72 -9.98 -5.69 -9.52
CA LEU A 72 -8.54 -5.62 -9.32
C LEU A 72 -8.06 -4.19 -9.46
N GLU A 73 -7.28 -3.70 -8.49
CA GLU A 73 -6.67 -2.37 -8.58
C GLU A 73 -5.52 -2.39 -9.61
N PRO A 74 -5.47 -1.42 -10.54
CA PRO A 74 -4.49 -1.36 -11.63
C PRO A 74 -3.03 -1.54 -11.25
N ARG A 75 -2.54 -0.77 -10.27
CA ARG A 75 -1.14 -0.84 -9.84
C ARG A 75 -0.86 -2.20 -9.22
N TYR A 76 -1.70 -2.65 -8.29
CA TYR A 76 -1.53 -3.98 -7.70
C TYR A 76 -1.53 -5.07 -8.78
N GLY A 77 -2.44 -5.03 -9.73
CA GLY A 77 -2.52 -5.99 -10.83
C GLY A 77 -1.29 -6.01 -11.75
N LEU A 78 -0.69 -4.84 -12.02
CA LEU A 78 0.51 -4.69 -12.84
C LEU A 78 1.79 -5.22 -12.17
N PHE A 79 1.88 -5.18 -10.83
CA PHE A 79 3.13 -5.49 -10.13
C PHE A 79 3.11 -6.79 -9.32
N LYS A 80 1.94 -7.28 -8.89
CA LYS A 80 1.85 -8.40 -7.93
C LYS A 80 2.52 -9.70 -8.40
N ASP A 81 2.54 -9.96 -9.70
CA ASP A 81 3.14 -11.17 -10.27
C ASP A 81 4.66 -11.05 -10.41
N GLY A 82 5.21 -9.83 -10.39
CA GLY A 82 6.65 -9.58 -10.48
C GLY A 82 7.44 -10.18 -9.33
N PHE A 83 6.78 -10.50 -8.21
CA PHE A 83 7.37 -11.26 -7.12
C PHE A 83 7.73 -12.70 -7.51
N PHE A 84 6.98 -13.30 -8.44
CA PHE A 84 7.17 -14.68 -8.90
C PHE A 84 7.88 -14.77 -10.26
N ASP A 85 7.64 -13.78 -11.13
CA ASP A 85 8.22 -13.69 -12.47
C ASP A 85 8.54 -12.23 -12.81
N GLU A 86 9.79 -11.81 -12.65
CA GLU A 86 10.24 -10.45 -12.96
C GLU A 86 9.97 -10.05 -14.42
N THR A 87 9.77 -11.00 -15.34
CA THR A 87 9.46 -10.69 -16.74
C THR A 87 8.07 -10.08 -16.91
N THR A 88 7.18 -10.19 -15.91
CA THR A 88 5.85 -9.56 -15.93
C THR A 88 5.88 -8.11 -15.47
N LEU A 89 6.98 -7.63 -14.88
CA LEU A 89 7.08 -6.24 -14.46
C LEU A 89 7.07 -5.31 -15.68
N PRO A 90 6.25 -4.25 -15.70
CA PRO A 90 6.28 -3.25 -16.75
C PRO A 90 7.68 -2.65 -16.90
N LYS A 91 8.11 -2.41 -18.14
CA LYS A 91 9.43 -1.84 -18.46
C LYS A 91 9.28 -0.53 -19.21
N GLY A 92 10.13 0.47 -18.92
CA GLY A 92 10.04 1.81 -19.52
C GLY A 92 9.29 2.81 -18.64
N ASP A 93 8.50 3.71 -19.24
CA ASP A 93 7.69 4.69 -18.53
C ASP A 93 6.48 4.04 -17.84
N ILE A 94 6.67 3.68 -16.58
CA ILE A 94 5.69 3.03 -15.71
C ILE A 94 4.37 3.82 -15.61
N LYS A 95 4.41 5.16 -15.77
CA LYS A 95 3.19 5.98 -15.72
C LYS A 95 2.23 5.61 -16.87
N THR A 96 2.77 5.26 -18.03
CA THR A 96 2.01 4.82 -19.20
C THR A 96 1.29 3.50 -18.93
N ALA A 97 1.97 2.53 -18.31
CA ALA A 97 1.35 1.26 -17.91
C ALA A 97 0.21 1.44 -16.90
N VAL A 98 0.43 2.28 -15.87
CA VAL A 98 -0.59 2.56 -14.84
C VAL A 98 -1.81 3.24 -15.47
N LYS A 99 -1.61 4.27 -16.29
CA LYS A 99 -2.72 4.95 -16.98
C LYS A 99 -3.48 3.99 -17.90
N PHE A 100 -2.80 3.12 -18.64
CA PHE A 100 -3.45 2.13 -19.50
C PHE A 100 -4.41 1.24 -18.70
N ALA A 101 -3.92 0.70 -17.57
CA ALA A 101 -4.75 -0.12 -16.71
C ALA A 101 -5.89 0.68 -16.04
N ASP A 102 -5.65 1.94 -15.68
CA ASP A 102 -6.69 2.85 -15.16
C ASP A 102 -7.80 3.10 -16.20
N TYR A 103 -7.49 3.24 -17.50
CA TYR A 103 -8.49 3.45 -18.56
C TYR A 103 -9.36 2.22 -18.84
N LEU A 104 -8.95 1.04 -18.39
CA LEU A 104 -9.78 -0.16 -18.42
C LEU A 104 -10.79 -0.18 -17.26
N CYS A 105 -10.52 0.53 -16.17
CA CYS A 105 -11.39 0.48 -15.00
C CYS A 105 -12.71 1.24 -15.20
N PRO A 106 -13.78 0.86 -14.47
CA PRO A 106 -15.09 1.49 -14.57
C PRO A 106 -15.12 2.90 -13.97
N VAL A 107 -14.10 3.30 -13.21
CA VAL A 107 -14.00 4.62 -12.59
C VAL A 107 -13.29 5.58 -13.54
N ASP A 108 -14.01 6.59 -14.03
CA ASP A 108 -13.41 7.67 -14.80
C ASP A 108 -12.51 8.52 -13.89
N ARG A 109 -11.19 8.30 -14.01
CA ARG A 109 -10.16 9.07 -13.29
C ARG A 109 -9.69 10.31 -14.05
N THR A 110 -10.22 10.59 -15.25
CA THR A 110 -9.84 11.77 -16.04
C THR A 110 -10.41 13.06 -15.46
N ASN A 111 -11.57 12.96 -14.81
CA ASN A 111 -12.23 14.06 -14.12
C ASN A 111 -12.14 13.85 -12.62
N LEU A 112 -10.92 13.87 -12.08
CA LEU A 112 -10.78 14.06 -10.64
C LEU A 112 -11.52 15.37 -10.29
N PRO A 113 -12.48 15.35 -9.35
CA PRO A 113 -13.06 16.58 -8.86
C PRO A 113 -11.92 17.52 -8.48
N SER A 114 -12.00 18.78 -8.88
CA SER A 114 -11.06 19.80 -8.42
C SER A 114 -10.94 19.66 -6.92
N ALA A 115 -9.70 19.51 -6.43
CA ALA A 115 -9.46 19.45 -5.00
C ALA A 115 -10.21 20.63 -4.36
N PRO A 116 -10.99 20.42 -3.28
CA PRO A 116 -11.66 21.51 -2.61
C PRO A 116 -10.64 22.59 -2.31
N SER A 117 -11.02 23.87 -2.45
CA SER A 117 -10.12 24.95 -2.04
C SER A 117 -9.66 24.70 -0.60
N SER A 118 -8.40 24.95 -0.28
CA SER A 118 -7.80 24.66 1.03
C SER A 118 -8.56 25.33 2.17
N GLU A 119 -9.26 26.44 1.90
CA GLU A 119 -10.15 27.13 2.84
C GLU A 119 -11.35 26.28 3.29
N LYS A 120 -11.77 25.32 2.48
CA LYS A 120 -12.90 24.43 2.77
C LYS A 120 -12.50 23.15 3.48
N LEU A 121 -11.21 22.78 3.45
CA LEU A 121 -10.69 21.57 4.09
C LEU A 121 -10.53 21.75 5.61
N PRO A 122 -10.53 20.66 6.40
CA PRO A 122 -10.30 20.75 7.83
C PRO A 122 -8.93 21.37 8.12
N LYS A 123 -8.87 22.28 9.11
CA LYS A 123 -7.66 22.95 9.55
C LYS A 123 -7.15 22.33 10.84
N PRO A 124 -5.81 22.31 11.08
CA PRO A 124 -5.28 21.87 12.36
C PRO A 124 -5.92 22.62 13.53
N THR A 125 -6.48 21.89 14.49
CA THR A 125 -7.19 22.43 15.65
C THR A 125 -6.79 21.71 16.94
N GLN A 126 -6.86 22.40 18.08
CA GLN A 126 -6.74 21.76 19.41
C GLN A 126 -8.11 21.38 19.99
N ASP A 127 -9.20 21.81 19.36
CA ASP A 127 -10.56 21.44 19.74
C ASP A 127 -10.91 20.05 19.20
N ILE A 128 -11.06 19.09 20.10
CA ILE A 128 -11.38 17.69 19.76
C ILE A 128 -12.78 17.56 19.16
N GLU A 129 -13.75 18.35 19.60
CA GLU A 129 -15.10 18.30 19.04
C GLU A 129 -15.10 18.79 17.59
N GLN A 130 -14.30 19.82 17.30
CA GLN A 130 -14.07 20.26 15.92
C GLN A 130 -13.38 19.17 15.09
N ALA A 131 -12.33 18.53 15.61
CA ALA A 131 -11.65 17.45 14.89
C ALA A 131 -12.59 16.25 14.59
N LEU A 132 -13.48 15.89 15.53
CA LEU A 132 -14.49 14.85 15.33
C LEU A 132 -15.55 15.27 14.30
N SER A 133 -15.98 16.53 14.31
CA SER A 133 -16.88 17.11 13.30
C SER A 133 -16.24 17.04 11.91
N ASP A 134 -14.96 17.36 11.81
CA ASP A 134 -14.19 17.28 10.57
C ASP A 134 -14.09 15.84 10.04
N VAL A 135 -13.83 14.86 10.92
CA VAL A 135 -13.85 13.44 10.55
C VAL A 135 -15.22 13.03 9.98
N LYS A 136 -16.32 13.46 10.60
CA LYS A 136 -17.67 13.15 10.09
C LYS A 136 -17.93 13.77 8.71
N LYS A 137 -17.43 14.98 8.48
CA LYS A 137 -17.66 15.73 7.24
C LYS A 137 -16.73 15.30 6.09
N TRP A 138 -15.46 15.05 6.38
CA TRP A 138 -14.40 14.89 5.40
C TRP A 138 -13.76 13.50 5.39
N GLY A 139 -14.08 12.65 6.38
CA GLY A 139 -13.43 11.37 6.61
C GLY A 139 -12.09 11.47 7.33
N TYR A 140 -11.60 12.68 7.61
CA TYR A 140 -10.38 12.94 8.37
C TYR A 140 -10.45 14.29 9.10
N GLY A 141 -9.66 14.45 10.16
CA GLY A 141 -9.48 15.69 10.91
C GLY A 141 -8.01 15.89 11.27
N LEU A 142 -7.64 17.12 11.61
CA LEU A 142 -6.25 17.48 11.93
C LEU A 142 -6.17 18.03 13.35
N VAL A 143 -5.48 17.33 14.23
CA VAL A 143 -5.23 17.79 15.60
C VAL A 143 -3.87 18.48 15.64
N SER A 144 -3.84 19.77 15.97
CA SER A 144 -2.58 20.49 16.19
C SER A 144 -2.03 20.20 17.58
N ASN A 145 -0.71 20.16 17.70
CA ASN A 145 -0.01 19.92 18.98
C ASN A 145 -0.47 18.65 19.71
N ALA A 146 -0.84 17.61 18.96
CA ALA A 146 -1.26 16.33 19.53
C ALA A 146 -0.15 15.64 20.35
N LEU A 147 1.11 16.00 20.09
CA LEU A 147 2.29 15.56 20.83
C LEU A 147 3.07 16.80 21.29
N THR A 148 3.64 16.71 22.48
CA THR A 148 4.56 17.71 23.03
C THR A 148 5.91 17.66 22.33
N PRO A 149 6.71 18.75 22.37
CA PRO A 149 8.08 18.75 21.84
C PRO A 149 8.95 17.61 22.39
N ASP A 150 8.78 17.27 23.68
CA ASP A 150 9.53 16.21 24.35
C ASP A 150 9.13 14.81 23.86
N GLU A 151 7.82 14.57 23.66
CA GLU A 151 7.33 13.33 23.05
C GLU A 151 7.83 13.19 21.61
N ILE A 152 7.79 14.28 20.82
CA ILE A 152 8.33 14.30 19.45
C ILE A 152 9.82 13.97 19.44
N SER A 153 10.59 14.60 20.34
CA SER A 153 12.04 14.36 20.47
C SER A 153 12.34 12.91 20.84
N THR A 154 11.59 12.36 21.80
CA THR A 154 11.72 10.97 22.25
C THR A 154 11.43 9.99 21.12
N LEU A 155 10.31 10.17 20.41
CA LEU A 155 9.91 9.30 19.31
C LEU A 155 10.89 9.37 18.13
N ARG A 156 11.36 10.58 17.79
CA ARG A 156 12.38 10.76 16.74
C ARG A 156 13.67 10.05 17.10
N SER A 157 14.14 10.21 18.33
CA SER A 157 15.36 9.57 18.82
C SER A 157 15.25 8.05 18.77
N ALA A 158 14.11 7.49 19.22
CA ALA A 158 13.87 6.06 19.18
C ALA A 158 13.84 5.50 17.74
N LEU A 159 13.19 6.20 16.81
CA LEU A 159 13.19 5.81 15.39
C LEU A 159 14.59 5.82 14.79
N GLN A 160 15.37 6.88 15.03
CA GLN A 160 16.73 7.02 14.51
C GLN A 160 17.68 5.96 15.10
N GLN A 161 17.60 5.70 16.40
CA GLN A 161 18.37 4.63 17.04
C GLN A 161 18.02 3.25 16.47
N GLN A 162 16.73 2.97 16.27
CA GLN A 162 16.31 1.70 15.71
C GLN A 162 16.74 1.56 14.24
N ALA A 163 16.66 2.63 13.44
CA ALA A 163 17.12 2.65 12.06
C ALA A 163 18.64 2.43 11.95
N ALA A 164 19.44 3.14 12.76
CA ALA A 164 20.88 2.93 12.85
C ALA A 164 21.23 1.50 13.29
N GLY A 165 20.50 0.95 14.26
CA GLY A 165 20.66 -0.43 14.72
C GLY A 165 20.42 -1.46 13.61
N GLU A 166 19.40 -1.25 12.76
CA GLU A 166 19.16 -2.14 11.62
C GLU A 166 20.24 -2.06 10.56
N ILE A 167 20.75 -0.85 10.28
CA ILE A 167 21.85 -0.64 9.33
C ILE A 167 23.10 -1.37 9.82
N ASN A 168 23.47 -1.17 11.09
CA ASN A 168 24.64 -1.80 11.68
C ASN A 168 24.53 -3.33 11.72
N ALA A 169 23.32 -3.88 11.89
CA ALA A 169 23.08 -5.31 11.86
C ALA A 169 22.94 -5.89 10.44
N GLY A 170 23.00 -5.07 9.38
CA GLY A 170 22.85 -5.51 7.99
C GLY A 170 21.45 -6.00 7.63
N VAL A 171 20.43 -5.65 8.43
CA VAL A 171 19.03 -6.08 8.22
C VAL A 171 18.13 -4.95 7.74
N SER A 172 18.65 -3.72 7.64
CA SER A 172 17.90 -2.57 7.15
C SER A 172 17.42 -2.80 5.72
N LYS A 173 16.17 -2.40 5.47
CA LYS A 173 15.54 -2.46 4.15
C LYS A 173 14.96 -1.09 3.86
N HIS A 174 15.00 -0.69 2.59
CA HIS A 174 14.41 0.56 2.12
C HIS A 174 13.27 0.24 1.17
N ASP A 175 12.18 0.99 1.28
CA ASP A 175 11.04 0.86 0.40
C ASP A 175 11.45 1.05 -1.07
N GLY A 176 10.87 0.26 -1.96
CA GLY A 176 11.30 0.13 -3.36
C GLY A 176 12.39 -0.93 -3.62
N GLY A 177 12.93 -1.58 -2.58
CA GLY A 177 13.78 -2.77 -2.71
C GLY A 177 12.97 -4.08 -2.85
N PRO A 178 13.63 -5.23 -3.09
CA PRO A 178 12.96 -6.53 -3.29
C PRO A 178 12.27 -7.08 -2.03
N LYS A 179 12.46 -6.45 -0.87
CA LYS A 179 11.87 -6.85 0.41
C LYS A 179 11.22 -5.64 1.06
N ALA A 180 10.02 -5.84 1.61
CA ALA A 180 9.31 -4.80 2.35
C ALA A 180 10.17 -4.26 3.52
N SER A 181 10.19 -2.95 3.65
CA SER A 181 10.77 -2.22 4.78
C SER A 181 9.75 -2.07 5.90
N ARG A 182 10.21 -2.01 7.15
CA ARG A 182 9.38 -1.69 8.33
C ARG A 182 9.61 -0.29 8.91
N LEU A 183 10.71 0.37 8.55
CA LEU A 183 11.10 1.69 9.05
C LEU A 183 11.13 2.72 7.92
N TRP A 184 11.92 2.44 6.89
CA TRP A 184 12.12 3.32 5.75
C TRP A 184 11.01 3.13 4.72
N HIS A 185 10.00 3.99 4.72
CA HIS A 185 8.87 3.94 3.80
C HIS A 185 8.83 5.14 2.84
N ALA A 186 8.39 4.90 1.60
CA ALA A 186 8.13 5.92 0.60
C ALA A 186 6.66 6.38 0.66
N THR A 187 6.27 7.08 1.74
CA THR A 187 4.89 7.59 1.90
C THR A 187 4.69 8.96 1.24
N GLY A 188 4.53 8.93 -0.08
CA GLY A 188 4.21 10.11 -0.89
C GLY A 188 5.40 11.03 -1.17
N PRO A 189 5.20 12.12 -1.94
CA PRO A 189 6.28 13.01 -2.33
C PRO A 189 6.84 13.74 -1.11
N ASN A 190 8.10 13.46 -0.77
CA ASN A 190 8.88 14.28 0.16
C ASN A 190 9.45 15.49 -0.61
N ARG A 191 9.13 16.71 -0.17
CA ARG A 191 9.62 17.96 -0.78
C ARG A 191 10.78 18.59 0.00
N MET A 192 11.22 17.96 1.10
CA MET A 192 12.38 18.41 1.85
C MET A 192 13.62 18.28 0.94
N SER A 193 14.37 19.37 0.79
CA SER A 193 15.64 19.37 0.04
C SER A 193 16.80 18.80 0.85
N GLU A 194 16.65 18.72 2.16
CA GLU A 194 17.64 18.18 3.09
C GLU A 194 16.96 17.53 4.31
N GLY A 195 17.68 16.61 4.95
CA GLY A 195 17.22 15.93 6.16
C GLY A 195 16.16 14.84 5.94
N GLU A 196 15.61 14.36 7.05
CA GLU A 196 14.60 13.30 7.10
C GLU A 196 13.24 13.87 7.51
N ARG A 197 12.15 13.32 6.95
CA ARG A 197 10.78 13.59 7.41
C ARG A 197 10.26 12.37 8.18
N PRO A 198 10.45 12.28 9.52
CA PRO A 198 9.91 11.18 10.28
C PRO A 198 8.38 11.25 10.26
N VAL A 199 7.75 10.10 10.00
CA VAL A 199 6.30 9.94 10.06
C VAL A 199 6.01 8.75 10.95
N ILE A 200 5.08 8.92 11.88
CA ILE A 200 4.58 7.83 12.72
C ILE A 200 3.17 7.54 12.28
N LEU A 201 2.96 6.33 11.78
CA LEU A 201 1.65 5.84 11.36
C LEU A 201 1.14 4.89 12.43
N MET A 202 -0.02 5.21 12.99
CA MET A 202 -0.72 4.35 13.93
C MET A 202 -2.01 3.85 13.27
N PHE A 203 -2.13 2.54 13.14
CA PHE A 203 -3.32 1.90 12.60
C PHE A 203 -4.11 1.24 13.73
N PHE A 204 -5.39 1.57 13.83
CA PHE A 204 -6.32 0.89 14.73
C PHE A 204 -7.15 -0.09 13.91
N MET A 205 -6.94 -1.38 14.15
CA MET A 205 -7.64 -2.45 13.44
C MET A 205 -8.63 -3.15 14.38
N ARG A 206 -9.64 -3.82 13.80
CA ARG A 206 -10.51 -4.72 14.57
C ARG A 206 -9.69 -5.90 15.10
N SER A 207 -10.05 -6.43 16.27
CA SER A 207 -9.30 -7.49 16.96
C SER A 207 -9.09 -8.77 16.14
N PHE A 208 -9.97 -9.05 15.18
CA PHE A 208 -9.89 -10.23 14.31
C PHE A 208 -9.06 -10.00 13.03
N VAL A 209 -8.63 -8.76 12.76
CA VAL A 209 -7.82 -8.47 11.58
C VAL A 209 -6.35 -8.79 11.87
N ARG A 210 -5.69 -9.50 10.96
CA ARG A 210 -4.29 -9.90 11.13
C ARG A 210 -3.36 -8.73 10.79
N GLN A 211 -2.39 -8.53 11.67
CA GLN A 211 -1.27 -7.62 11.45
C GLN A 211 -0.32 -8.15 10.37
N GLN A 212 0.30 -7.22 9.63
CA GLN A 212 1.30 -7.55 8.61
C GLN A 212 2.61 -8.08 9.24
N GLU A 213 3.03 -7.53 10.38
CA GLU A 213 4.19 -7.99 11.14
C GLU A 213 3.77 -8.46 12.52
N ASN A 214 4.40 -9.54 13.02
CA ASN A 214 4.08 -10.08 14.33
C ASN A 214 4.75 -9.28 15.46
N ASN A 215 4.13 -8.16 15.86
CA ASN A 215 4.65 -7.26 16.89
C ASN A 215 4.99 -7.97 18.20
N PHE A 216 4.21 -8.97 18.63
CA PHE A 216 4.47 -9.75 19.84
C PHE A 216 5.82 -10.43 19.82
N LEU A 217 6.35 -10.77 18.64
CA LEU A 217 7.66 -11.39 18.47
C LEU A 217 8.78 -10.35 18.27
N SER A 218 8.46 -9.24 17.61
CA SER A 218 9.41 -8.18 17.27
C SER A 218 9.69 -7.17 18.41
N ILE A 219 8.82 -7.10 19.43
CA ILE A 219 9.04 -6.22 20.60
C ILE A 219 10.18 -6.77 21.46
N ARG A 220 11.08 -5.88 21.88
CA ARG A 220 12.17 -6.21 22.81
C ARG A 220 11.61 -6.51 24.21
N PRO A 221 12.09 -7.55 24.92
CA PRO A 221 11.56 -7.92 26.24
C PRO A 221 11.57 -6.76 27.25
N GLU A 222 12.60 -5.93 27.25
CA GLU A 222 12.72 -4.76 28.14
C GLU A 222 11.68 -3.68 27.83
N VAL A 223 11.25 -3.55 26.58
CA VAL A 223 10.19 -2.63 26.18
C VAL A 223 8.83 -3.18 26.61
N GLU A 224 8.57 -4.47 26.41
CA GLU A 224 7.33 -5.14 26.87
C GLU A 224 7.16 -5.05 28.39
N ALA A 225 8.25 -5.21 29.14
CA ALA A 225 8.27 -5.10 30.60
C ALA A 225 7.85 -3.70 31.08
N GLY A 226 8.20 -2.64 30.34
CA GLY A 226 7.86 -1.26 30.66
C GLY A 226 6.47 -0.79 30.22
N MET A 227 5.69 -1.62 29.53
CA MET A 227 4.38 -1.22 29.02
C MET A 227 3.33 -1.13 30.13
N SER A 228 2.53 -0.06 30.11
CA SER A 228 1.32 0.03 30.91
C SER A 228 0.24 -0.93 30.41
N ASP A 229 -0.70 -1.29 31.27
CA ASP A 229 -1.86 -2.13 30.92
C ASP A 229 -2.68 -1.55 29.77
N LYS A 230 -2.79 -0.22 29.70
CA LYS A 230 -3.44 0.49 28.58
C LYS A 230 -2.73 0.19 27.25
N VAL A 231 -1.40 0.29 27.22
CA VAL A 231 -0.59 0.01 26.02
C VAL A 231 -0.66 -1.47 25.65
N ARG A 232 -0.52 -2.37 26.63
CA ARG A 232 -0.68 -3.81 26.43
C ARG A 232 -2.04 -4.16 25.80
N ARG A 233 -3.13 -3.54 26.28
CA ARG A 233 -4.46 -3.73 25.70
C ARG A 233 -4.53 -3.26 24.24
N MET A 234 -3.96 -2.11 23.91
CA MET A 234 -3.91 -1.61 22.53
C MET A 234 -3.10 -2.51 21.60
N LEU A 235 -2.04 -3.14 22.11
CA LEU A 235 -1.18 -4.04 21.34
C LEU A 235 -1.71 -5.48 21.26
N GLY A 236 -2.86 -5.78 21.88
CA GLY A 236 -3.53 -7.07 21.80
C GLY A 236 -3.09 -8.10 22.84
N PHE A 237 -2.39 -7.70 23.91
CA PHE A 237 -2.05 -8.59 25.03
C PHE A 237 -3.25 -8.92 25.92
N VAL A 238 -4.47 -8.57 25.52
CA VAL A 238 -5.70 -8.84 26.26
C VAL A 238 -6.64 -9.66 25.39
N THR A 239 -7.16 -10.76 25.94
CA THR A 239 -8.19 -11.56 25.29
C THR A 239 -9.46 -10.73 25.03
N ASN A 240 -10.09 -10.95 23.87
CA ASN A 240 -11.31 -10.26 23.46
C ASN A 240 -12.21 -11.22 22.68
N GLY A 241 -13.40 -11.49 23.21
CA GLY A 241 -14.30 -12.55 22.82
C GLY A 241 -13.62 -13.91 22.92
N ALA A 242 -13.60 -14.64 21.82
CA ALA A 242 -12.91 -15.92 21.69
C ALA A 242 -11.50 -15.79 21.07
N PHE A 243 -10.91 -14.59 21.08
CA PHE A 243 -9.64 -14.29 20.39
C PHE A 243 -8.52 -13.88 21.36
N GLY A 244 -7.28 -14.09 20.91
CA GLY A 244 -6.07 -13.62 21.62
C GLY A 244 -5.63 -14.49 22.80
N GLY A 245 -6.26 -15.66 22.98
CA GLY A 245 -5.91 -16.60 24.04
C GLY A 245 -4.58 -17.31 23.85
N VAL A 246 -4.05 -17.85 24.94
CA VAL A 246 -2.82 -18.64 24.98
C VAL A 246 -3.08 -19.94 25.74
N GLU A 247 -2.63 -21.09 25.22
CA GLU A 247 -2.87 -22.43 25.79
C GLU A 247 -4.35 -22.75 26.07
N GLY A 248 -5.25 -22.25 25.23
CA GLY A 248 -6.70 -22.48 25.35
C GLY A 248 -7.41 -21.57 26.36
N GLU A 249 -6.69 -20.73 27.10
CA GLU A 249 -7.31 -19.69 27.93
C GLU A 249 -7.78 -18.53 27.07
N VAL A 250 -9.09 -18.33 27.00
CA VAL A 250 -9.75 -17.32 26.15
C VAL A 250 -10.78 -16.48 26.90
N ARG A 251 -10.87 -16.59 28.24
CA ARG A 251 -11.82 -15.76 29.00
C ARG A 251 -11.55 -14.28 28.75
N GLU A 252 -12.61 -13.50 28.57
CA GLU A 252 -12.58 -12.07 28.25
C GLU A 252 -11.73 -11.26 29.24
N GLY A 253 -10.91 -10.34 28.70
CA GLY A 253 -10.26 -9.31 29.52
C GLY A 253 -9.02 -9.78 30.29
N ILE A 254 -8.49 -10.96 30.01
CA ILE A 254 -7.28 -11.49 30.63
C ILE A 254 -6.05 -11.02 29.86
N PHE A 255 -5.04 -10.53 30.59
CA PHE A 255 -3.73 -10.27 30.02
C PHE A 255 -2.98 -11.57 29.78
N VAL A 256 -2.57 -11.79 28.52
CA VAL A 256 -1.72 -12.91 28.13
C VAL A 256 -0.26 -12.49 28.09
N ARG A 257 0.63 -13.47 28.23
CA ARG A 257 2.08 -13.27 28.18
C ARG A 257 2.72 -14.27 27.23
N ARG A 258 3.89 -13.92 26.71
CA ARG A 258 4.72 -14.87 25.98
C ARG A 258 5.09 -16.02 26.93
N LEU A 259 4.88 -17.25 26.49
CA LEU A 259 5.33 -18.44 27.20
C LEU A 259 6.70 -18.85 26.67
N GLU A 260 7.62 -19.16 27.57
CA GLU A 260 8.94 -19.69 27.22
C GLU A 260 8.83 -21.11 26.66
N ASN A 261 7.93 -21.93 27.23
CA ASN A 261 7.67 -23.31 26.84
C ASN A 261 6.17 -23.52 26.59
N ALA A 262 5.68 -23.04 25.45
CA ALA A 262 4.29 -23.29 25.06
C ALA A 262 4.10 -24.78 24.74
N VAL A 263 3.08 -25.41 25.34
CA VAL A 263 2.70 -26.82 25.11
C VAL A 263 3.70 -27.85 25.67
N GLY A 264 4.19 -27.63 26.90
CA GLY A 264 4.94 -28.64 27.66
C GLY A 264 6.15 -29.26 26.94
N MET A 265 6.68 -30.36 27.48
CA MET A 265 7.71 -31.13 26.76
C MET A 265 7.06 -32.04 25.72
N PHE A 266 7.55 -31.99 24.48
CA PHE A 266 7.27 -33.04 23.50
C PHE A 266 7.83 -34.38 24.03
N ARG A 267 6.98 -35.41 24.00
CA ARG A 267 7.39 -36.79 24.29
C ARG A 267 7.96 -37.45 23.06
#